data_AF-A0A835FLU9-F1
#
_entry.id   AF-A0A835FLU9-F1
#
_cell.length_a   1.000
_cell.length_b   1.000
_cell.length_c   1.000
_cell.angle_alpha   90.00
_cell.angle_beta   90.00
_cell.angle_gamma   90.00
#
_symmetry.space_group_name_H-M   'P 1'
#
loop_
_entity.id
_entity.type
_entity.pdbx_description
1 polymer ?
#
loop_
_entity_poly.entity_id
_entity_poly.type
_entity_poly.pdbx_seq_one_letter_code
_entity_poly.pdbx_strand_id
1 'polypeptide(L)'
;MDWWLQLREGQNRFRQKGMDTALMLTTWCLWKERNGRTFGTRPANDVYQMIDIIVKEGQLWVLAGAKWLAALGWPETVRGV
;
A
#
# COMPACT_ATOMS: atom_id res chain seq x y z
N MET A 1 3.43 -18.36 0.33
CA MET A 1 2.65 -17.99 1.53
C MET A 1 3.54 -17.94 2.76
N ASP A 2 4.47 -18.87 2.90
CA ASP A 2 5.36 -18.98 4.07
C ASP A 2 6.14 -17.70 4.37
N TRP A 3 6.62 -17.00 3.33
CA TRP A 3 7.32 -15.72 3.50
C TRP A 3 6.48 -14.65 4.24
N TRP A 4 5.17 -14.62 4.02
CA TRP A 4 4.26 -13.65 4.68
C TRP A 4 4.01 -14.03 6.13
N LEU A 5 3.84 -15.34 6.38
CA LEU A 5 3.66 -15.86 7.74
C LEU A 5 4.93 -15.65 8.57
N GLN A 6 6.11 -15.90 8.00
CA GLN A 6 7.41 -15.64 8.63
C GLN A 6 7.64 -14.15 8.91
N LEU A 7 7.24 -13.26 7.98
CA LEU A 7 7.34 -11.81 8.19
C LEU A 7 6.43 -11.34 9.35
N ARG A 8 5.27 -11.99 9.52
CA ARG A 8 4.32 -11.70 10.60
C ARG A 8 4.74 -12.33 11.93
N GLU A 9 5.53 -13.40 11.89
CA GLU A 9 6.08 -14.07 13.06
C GLU A 9 6.99 -13.10 13.84
N GLY A 10 6.78 -13.00 15.15
CA GLY A 10 7.51 -12.05 16.01
C GLY A 10 7.03 -10.59 15.98
N GLN A 11 6.11 -10.21 15.07
CA GLN A 11 5.50 -8.88 15.11
C GLN A 11 4.33 -8.83 16.10
N ASN A 12 4.19 -7.72 16.81
CA ASN A 12 3.01 -7.53 17.65
C ASN A 12 1.73 -7.44 16.79
N ARG A 13 0.57 -7.68 17.41
CA ARG A 13 -0.72 -7.72 16.70
C ARG A 13 -1.03 -6.42 15.93
N PHE A 14 -0.56 -5.27 16.41
CA PHE A 14 -0.80 -3.98 15.77
C PHE A 14 0.02 -3.82 14.48
N ARG A 15 1.31 -4.19 14.51
CA ARG A 15 2.17 -4.19 13.33
C ARG A 15 1.70 -5.20 12.30
N GLN A 16 1.26 -6.39 12.73
CA GLN A 16 0.64 -7.37 11.82
C GLN A 16 -0.56 -6.76 11.08
N LYS A 17 -1.50 -6.14 11.80
CA LYS A 17 -2.65 -5.46 11.18
C LYS A 17 -2.24 -4.31 10.25
N GLY A 18 -1.22 -3.54 10.62
CA GLY A 18 -0.66 -2.49 9.77
C GLY A 18 -0.12 -3.05 8.46
N MET A 19 0.67 -4.13 8.53
CA MET A 19 1.22 -4.82 7.36
C MET A 19 0.11 -5.42 6.47
N ASP A 20 -0.89 -6.09 7.05
CA ASP A 20 -2.04 -6.62 6.30
C ASP A 20 -2.80 -5.49 5.59
N THR A 21 -2.97 -4.34 6.25
CA THR A 21 -3.63 -3.16 5.66
C THR A 21 -2.81 -2.57 4.51
N ALA A 22 -1.48 -2.43 4.69
CA ALA A 22 -0.57 -1.95 3.65
C ALA A 22 -0.55 -2.87 2.42
N LEU A 23 -0.56 -4.19 2.63
CA LEU A 23 -0.63 -5.18 1.57
C LEU A 23 -1.96 -5.04 0.81
N MET A 24 -3.09 -4.96 1.52
CA MET A 24 -4.41 -4.79 0.90
C MET A 24 -4.48 -3.52 0.07
N LEU A 25 -4.02 -2.39 0.60
CA LEU A 25 -3.94 -1.11 -0.11
C LEU A 25 -3.10 -1.22 -1.40
N THR A 26 -1.92 -1.85 -1.31
CA THR A 26 -1.02 -2.03 -2.45
C THR A 26 -1.67 -2.89 -3.52
N THR A 27 -2.25 -4.03 -3.13
CA THR A 27 -2.97 -4.92 -4.06
C THR A 27 -4.17 -4.21 -4.70
N TRP A 28 -4.92 -3.42 -3.94
CA TRP A 28 -6.04 -2.62 -4.44
C TRP A 28 -5.60 -1.61 -5.51
N CYS A 29 -4.53 -0.87 -5.26
CA CYS A 29 -4.00 0.10 -6.22
C CYS A 29 -3.52 -0.57 -7.51
N LEU A 30 -2.83 -1.72 -7.40
CA LEU A 30 -2.39 -2.51 -8.56
C LEU A 30 -3.58 -3.07 -9.35
N TRP A 31 -4.63 -3.51 -8.67
CA TRP A 31 -5.86 -3.97 -9.33
C TRP A 31 -6.53 -2.83 -10.12
N LYS A 32 -6.65 -1.63 -9.54
CA LYS A 32 -7.15 -0.43 -10.23
C LYS A 32 -6.29 -0.06 -11.44
N GLU A 33 -4.96 -0.19 -11.34
CA GLU A 33 -4.04 0.03 -12.46
C GLU A 33 -4.25 -0.95 -13.60
N ARG A 34 -4.30 -2.25 -13.28
CA ARG A 34 -4.54 -3.31 -14.26
C ARG A 34 -5.87 -3.11 -14.99
N ASN A 35 -6.95 -2.84 -14.26
CA ASN A 35 -8.26 -2.58 -14.86
C ASN A 35 -8.23 -1.34 -15.77
N GLY A 36 -7.56 -0.27 -15.32
CA GLY A 36 -7.42 0.95 -16.11
C GLY A 36 -6.80 0.69 -17.48
N ARG A 37 -5.75 -0.15 -17.52
CA ARG A 37 -5.08 -0.59 -18.76
C ARG A 37 -5.96 -1.47 -19.63
N THR A 38 -6.68 -2.43 -19.04
CA THR A 38 -7.54 -3.34 -19.78
C THR A 38 -8.71 -2.61 -20.46
N PHE A 39 -9.33 -1.65 -19.78
CA PHE A 39 -10.47 -0.92 -20.31
C PHE A 39 -10.08 0.36 -21.08
N GLY A 40 -8.78 0.63 -21.27
CA GLY A 40 -8.30 1.80 -22.02
C GLY A 40 -8.70 3.15 -21.42
N THR A 41 -9.10 3.18 -20.15
CA THR A 41 -9.66 4.37 -19.49
C THR A 41 -8.61 5.46 -19.21
N ARG A 42 -7.33 5.07 -19.14
CA ARG A 42 -6.21 5.98 -18.85
C ARG A 42 -4.88 5.40 -19.36
N PRO A 43 -3.88 6.26 -19.65
CA PRO A 43 -2.52 5.80 -19.93
C PRO A 43 -1.96 5.01 -18.75
N ALA A 44 -1.10 4.02 -19.06
CA ALA A 44 -0.45 3.19 -18.06
C ALA A 44 0.53 4.01 -17.21
N ASN A 45 0.46 3.84 -15.89
CA ASN A 45 1.44 4.44 -14.98
C ASN A 45 2.75 3.65 -15.01
N ASP A 46 3.88 4.36 -14.91
CA ASP A 46 5.17 3.70 -14.64
C ASP A 46 5.27 3.25 -13.17
N VAL A 47 6.38 2.58 -12.84
CA VAL A 47 6.60 2.03 -11.50
C VAL A 47 6.69 3.12 -10.44
N TYR A 48 7.36 4.24 -10.72
CA TYR A 48 7.52 5.34 -9.76
C TYR A 48 6.20 6.07 -9.52
N GLN A 49 5.43 6.29 -10.59
CA GLN A 49 4.07 6.82 -10.49
C GLN A 49 3.18 5.89 -9.66
N MET A 50 3.30 4.57 -9.83
CA MET A 50 2.54 3.60 -9.04
C MET A 50 2.91 3.65 -7.55
N ILE A 51 4.20 3.78 -7.22
CA ILE A 51 4.67 3.92 -5.83
C ILE A 51 4.12 5.22 -5.22
N ASP A 52 4.20 6.34 -5.93
CA ASP A 52 3.66 7.62 -5.48
C ASP A 52 2.14 7.56 -5.24
N ILE A 53 1.39 6.91 -6.14
CA ILE A 53 -0.05 6.66 -5.97
C ILE A 53 -0.32 5.85 -4.69
N ILE A 54 0.41 4.77 -4.45
CA ILE A 54 0.22 3.93 -3.27
C ILE A 54 0.51 4.73 -1.99
N VAL A 55 1.62 5.47 -1.95
CA VAL A 55 1.99 6.30 -0.79
C VAL A 55 0.92 7.35 -0.51
N LYS A 56 0.49 8.11 -1.53
CA LYS A 56 -0.55 9.13 -1.39
C LYS A 56 -1.89 8.56 -0.95
N GLU A 57 -2.32 7.44 -1.52
CA GLU A 57 -3.55 6.77 -1.11
C GLU A 57 -3.47 6.33 0.36
N GLY A 58 -2.32 5.77 0.78
CA GLY A 58 -2.12 5.38 2.18
C GLY A 58 -2.12 6.57 3.14
N GLN A 59 -1.62 7.74 2.74
CA GLN A 59 -1.74 8.97 3.52
C GLN A 59 -3.20 9.38 3.70
N LEU A 60 -3.99 9.35 2.63
CA LEU A 60 -5.43 9.62 2.71
C LEU A 60 -6.13 8.64 3.65
N TRP A 61 -5.74 7.37 3.64
CA TRP A 61 -6.30 6.36 4.55
C TRP A 61 -5.92 6.64 6.00
N VAL A 62 -4.67 7.03 6.26
CA VAL A 62 -4.22 7.45 7.60
C VAL A 62 -5.03 8.66 8.09
N LEU A 63 -5.20 9.69 7.26
CA LEU A 63 -6.01 10.87 7.55
C LEU A 63 -7.49 10.50 7.79
N ALA A 64 -8.01 9.50 7.07
CA ALA A 64 -9.35 8.95 7.26
C ALA A 64 -9.48 8.03 8.49
N GLY A 65 -8.41 7.82 9.26
CA GLY A 65 -8.44 7.06 10.52
C GLY A 65 -7.96 5.62 10.42
N ALA A 66 -7.15 5.24 9.42
CA ALA A 66 -6.48 3.94 9.35
C ALA A 66 -5.36 3.82 10.40
N LYS A 67 -5.73 3.68 11.68
CA LYS A 67 -4.82 3.70 12.85
C LYS A 67 -3.70 2.65 12.78
N TRP A 68 -3.96 1.48 12.20
CA TRP A 68 -2.95 0.41 12.09
C TRP A 68 -1.91 0.72 11.02
N LEU A 69 -2.31 1.39 9.94
CA LEU A 69 -1.40 1.85 8.90
C LEU A 69 -0.52 2.99 9.44
N ALA A 70 -1.13 3.91 10.20
CA ALA A 70 -0.42 4.99 10.88
C ALA A 70 0.61 4.45 11.89
N ALA A 71 0.22 3.45 12.70
CA ALA A 71 1.10 2.80 13.68
C ALA A 71 2.28 2.04 13.05
N LEU A 72 2.23 1.73 11.75
CA LEU A 72 3.34 1.14 11.00
C LEU A 72 4.40 2.19 10.63
N GLY A 73 4.09 3.49 10.75
CA GLY A 73 4.96 4.58 10.29
C GLY A 73 4.86 4.80 8.78
N TRP A 74 3.64 4.88 8.25
CA TRP A 74 3.40 5.08 6.82
C TRP A 74 4.18 6.30 6.29
N PRO A 75 4.89 6.18 5.16
CA PRO A 75 5.75 7.24 4.66
C PRO A 75 4.97 8.49 4.20
N GLU A 76 5.56 9.66 4.44
CA GLU A 76 5.01 10.95 3.99
C GLU A 76 5.39 11.29 2.54
N THR A 77 6.51 10.75 2.05
CA THR A 77 6.98 10.93 0.68
C THR A 77 7.68 9.65 0.24
N VAL A 78 7.71 9.43 -1.08
CA VAL A 78 8.64 8.46 -1.66
C VAL A 78 10.04 9.05 -1.45
N ARG A 79 10.81 8.56 -0.45
CA ARG A 79 12.20 9.01 -0.29
C ARG A 79 12.94 8.73 -1.59
N GLY A 80 13.65 9.77 -2.04
CA GLY A 80 14.21 9.89 -3.38
C GLY A 80 14.96 8.65 -3.88
N VAL A 81 14.87 8.47 -5.19
CA VAL A 81 15.91 7.81 -5.99
C VAL A 81 17.27 8.45 -5.69
#